data_AF-A0A976ILJ3-F1
#
_entry.id   AF-A0A976ILJ3-F1
#
_cell.length_a   1.000
_cell.length_b   1.000
_cell.length_c   1.000
_cell.angle_alpha   90.00
_cell.angle_beta   90.00
_cell.angle_gamma   90.00
#
_symmetry.space_group_name_H-M   'P 1'
#
loop_
_entity.id
_entity.type
_entity.pdbx_description
1 polymer ?
#
loop_
_entity_poly.entity_id
_entity_poly.type
_entity_poly.pdbx_seq_one_letter_code
_entity_poly.pdbx_strand_id
1 'polypeptide(L)'
;MTSVLSTERFRSLWRLKHRKSDVAYYIDNVTVAAQARFRCVTHMHAGVHDIMKLFVVPTNESIYRKYRLLCDSLLDARVLSVLRRPTDPWNRLSLHFQLTKSSRLDQSRVCLAVATEIMTQPDESILGYCVWDSIDDLELSRQCRLNRPSSRRVGCFNQ
;
A
#
# COMPACT_ATOMS: atom_id res chain seq x y z
N MET A 1 9.40 -25.94 -13.16
CA MET A 1 8.39 -24.98 -12.66
C MET A 1 8.09 -23.96 -13.75
N THR A 2 6.87 -23.92 -14.26
CA THR A 2 6.42 -22.87 -15.18
C THR A 2 6.07 -21.62 -14.37
N SER A 3 6.72 -20.50 -14.67
CA SER A 3 6.41 -19.22 -14.05
C SER A 3 4.92 -18.89 -14.25
N VAL A 4 4.24 -18.38 -13.22
CA VAL A 4 2.87 -17.85 -13.35
C VAL A 4 2.78 -16.81 -14.47
N LEU A 5 3.89 -16.10 -14.73
CA LEU A 5 4.06 -15.09 -15.78
C LEU A 5 4.20 -15.67 -17.19
N SER A 6 4.52 -16.95 -17.32
CA SER A 6 4.63 -17.65 -18.60
C SER A 6 3.38 -18.43 -18.98
N THR A 7 2.33 -18.41 -18.15
CA THR A 7 1.06 -19.06 -18.46
C THR A 7 0.33 -18.34 -19.61
N GLU A 8 -0.35 -19.07 -20.48
CA GLU A 8 -1.13 -18.48 -21.58
C GLU A 8 -2.20 -17.51 -21.06
N ARG A 9 -2.84 -17.85 -19.93
CA ARG A 9 -3.79 -16.97 -19.25
C ARG A 9 -3.18 -15.63 -18.83
N PHE A 10 -1.90 -15.60 -18.45
CA PHE A 10 -1.22 -14.35 -18.13
C PHE A 10 -1.03 -13.50 -19.38
N ARG A 11 -0.56 -14.11 -20.48
CA ARG A 11 -0.29 -13.40 -21.74
C ARG A 11 -1.54 -12.85 -22.41
N SER A 12 -2.69 -13.52 -22.27
CA SER A 12 -3.96 -13.03 -22.80
C SER A 12 -4.48 -11.80 -22.04
N LEU A 13 -4.25 -11.73 -20.72
CA LEU A 13 -4.77 -10.67 -19.86
C LEU A 13 -3.82 -9.47 -19.70
N TRP A 14 -2.50 -9.69 -19.76
CA TRP A 14 -1.49 -8.68 -19.42
C TRP A 14 -0.54 -8.44 -20.59
N ARG A 15 -0.40 -7.18 -21.00
CA ARG A 15 0.56 -6.75 -22.01
C ARG A 15 1.76 -6.07 -21.37
N LEU A 16 2.96 -6.53 -21.72
CA LEU A 16 4.21 -5.89 -21.32
C LEU A 16 4.25 -4.45 -21.88
N LYS A 17 4.50 -3.48 -21.01
CA LYS A 17 4.59 -2.07 -21.35
C LYS A 17 6.00 -1.51 -21.22
N HIS A 18 6.73 -1.95 -20.20
CA HIS A 18 8.09 -1.51 -19.97
C HIS A 18 8.89 -2.61 -19.27
N ARG A 19 10.18 -2.69 -19.56
CA ARG A 19 11.13 -3.55 -18.85
C ARG A 19 12.43 -2.78 -18.65
N LYS A 20 12.94 -2.78 -17.42
CA LYS A 20 14.22 -2.17 -17.06
C LYS A 20 14.92 -3.04 -16.03
N SER A 21 16.12 -3.52 -16.36
CA SER A 21 16.85 -4.52 -15.54
C SER A 21 15.93 -5.71 -15.23
N ASP A 22 15.79 -6.03 -13.94
CA ASP A 22 15.00 -7.16 -13.45
C ASP A 22 13.52 -6.81 -13.24
N VAL A 23 13.11 -5.57 -13.55
CA VAL A 23 11.74 -5.09 -13.35
C VAL A 23 10.97 -5.10 -14.67
N ALA A 24 9.80 -5.73 -14.68
CA ALA A 24 8.86 -5.76 -15.80
C ALA A 24 7.49 -5.21 -15.40
N TYR A 25 7.00 -4.23 -16.15
CA TYR A 25 5.70 -3.59 -15.98
C TYR A 25 4.73 -4.04 -17.07
N TYR A 26 3.57 -4.50 -16.64
CA TYR A 26 2.47 -4.95 -17.48
C TYR A 26 1.24 -4.09 -17.22
N ILE A 27 0.43 -3.86 -18.25
CA ILE A 27 -0.90 -3.25 -18.15
C ILE A 27 -1.92 -4.24 -18.68
N ASP A 28 -3.08 -4.26 -18.04
CA ASP A 28 -4.21 -5.09 -18.45
C ASP A 28 -4.70 -4.75 -19.86
N ASN A 29 -5.06 -5.78 -20.62
CA ASN A 29 -5.60 -5.66 -21.97
C ASN A 29 -7.09 -5.31 -21.97
N VAL A 30 -7.82 -5.64 -20.90
CA VAL A 30 -9.30 -5.59 -20.85
C VAL A 30 -9.79 -4.36 -20.08
N THR A 31 -9.03 -3.25 -20.13
CA THR A 31 -9.31 -2.02 -19.36
C THR A 31 -10.80 -1.64 -19.39
N VAL A 32 -11.43 -1.63 -18.22
CA VAL A 32 -12.72 -0.98 -18.00
C VAL A 32 -12.47 0.52 -18.08
N ALA A 33 -13.31 1.25 -18.83
CA ALA A 33 -13.05 2.57 -19.41
C ALA A 33 -12.67 3.74 -18.45
N ALA A 34 -12.51 3.51 -17.14
CA ALA A 34 -12.16 4.54 -16.15
C ALA A 34 -10.92 4.23 -15.28
N GLN A 35 -10.39 2.99 -15.25
CA GLN A 35 -9.27 2.65 -14.36
C GLN A 35 -8.32 1.63 -14.99
N ALA A 36 -7.04 2.00 -15.11
CA ALA A 36 -6.01 1.11 -15.63
C ALA A 36 -5.49 0.17 -14.53
N ARG A 37 -5.61 -1.14 -14.74
CA ARG A 37 -4.92 -2.14 -13.91
C ARG A 37 -3.49 -2.32 -14.42
N PHE A 38 -2.53 -2.33 -13.51
CA PHE A 38 -1.13 -2.59 -13.83
C PHE A 38 -0.56 -3.67 -12.91
N ARG A 39 0.52 -4.31 -13.37
CA ARG A 39 1.28 -5.30 -12.60
C ARG A 39 2.76 -5.06 -12.78
N CYS A 40 3.49 -5.03 -11.67
CA CYS A 40 4.94 -4.97 -11.67
C CYS A 40 5.50 -6.30 -11.17
N VAL A 41 6.53 -6.80 -11.84
CA VAL A 41 7.24 -8.02 -11.47
C VAL A 41 8.71 -7.68 -11.38
N THR A 42 9.37 -8.17 -10.33
CA THR A 42 10.82 -8.07 -10.17
C THR A 42 11.41 -9.34 -9.59
N HIS A 43 12.69 -9.57 -9.84
CA HIS A 43 13.47 -10.59 -9.16
C HIS A 43 14.44 -9.91 -8.18
N MET A 44 14.49 -10.43 -6.95
CA MET A 44 15.34 -9.89 -5.89
C MET A 44 16.11 -11.03 -5.23
N HIS A 45 17.31 -10.74 -4.74
CA HIS A 45 18.12 -11.68 -3.95
C HIS A 45 17.65 -11.77 -2.48
N ALA A 46 16.86 -10.81 -2.01
CA ALA A 46 16.34 -10.80 -0.64
C ALA A 46 15.29 -11.90 -0.43
N GLY A 47 15.32 -12.56 0.74
CA GLY A 47 14.32 -13.55 1.11
C GLY A 47 12.94 -12.93 1.35
N VAL A 48 11.89 -13.75 1.26
CA VAL A 48 10.50 -13.30 1.42
C VAL A 48 10.28 -12.59 2.76
N HIS A 49 10.84 -13.12 3.85
CA HIS A 49 10.73 -12.48 5.17
C HIS A 49 11.35 -11.08 5.19
N ASP A 50 12.51 -10.88 4.56
CA ASP A 50 13.18 -9.57 4.55
C ASP A 50 12.41 -8.55 3.72
N ILE A 51 11.84 -8.97 2.59
CA ILE A 51 10.93 -8.13 1.80
C ILE A 51 9.69 -7.78 2.62
N MET A 52 9.10 -8.76 3.31
CA MET A 52 7.90 -8.56 4.12
C MET A 52 8.11 -7.63 5.32
N LYS A 53 9.32 -7.52 5.89
CA LYS A 53 9.65 -6.52 6.92
C LYS A 53 9.40 -5.09 6.44
N LEU A 54 9.52 -4.81 5.14
CA LEU A 54 9.21 -3.49 4.58
C LEU A 54 7.69 -3.20 4.64
N PHE A 55 6.87 -4.25 4.69
CA PHE A 55 5.42 -4.16 4.66
C PHE A 55 4.77 -4.13 6.04
N VAL A 56 5.37 -4.80 7.02
CA VAL A 56 4.91 -4.80 8.42
C VAL A 56 5.32 -3.48 9.08
N VAL A 57 4.33 -2.70 9.53
CA VAL A 57 4.60 -1.40 10.15
C VAL A 57 4.14 -1.37 11.60
N PRO A 58 5.06 -1.34 12.58
CA PRO A 58 4.70 -1.43 13.99
C PRO A 58 4.16 -0.12 14.56
N THR A 59 4.55 1.04 14.01
CA THR A 59 4.27 2.37 14.60
C THR A 59 3.86 3.41 13.55
N ASN A 60 3.26 4.53 14.00
CA ASN A 60 2.88 5.63 13.10
C ASN A 60 4.09 6.30 12.44
N GLU A 61 5.20 6.46 13.17
CA GLU A 61 6.44 7.04 12.62
C GLU A 61 7.05 6.19 11.51
N SER A 62 7.04 4.86 11.70
CA SER A 62 7.51 3.93 10.67
C SER A 62 6.59 3.93 9.45
N ILE A 63 5.28 4.17 9.65
CA ILE A 63 4.31 4.37 8.56
C ILE A 63 4.66 5.61 7.74
N TYR A 64 4.84 6.74 8.40
CA TYR A 64 5.11 8.01 7.71
C TYR A 64 6.42 7.95 6.93
N ARG A 65 7.49 7.45 7.56
CA ARG A 65 8.80 7.29 6.91
C ARG A 65 8.73 6.37 5.69
N LYS A 66 8.02 5.24 5.81
CA LYS A 66 7.83 4.30 4.70
C LYS A 66 7.09 4.94 3.53
N TYR A 67 5.96 5.59 3.78
CA TYR A 67 5.18 6.20 2.71
C TYR A 67 5.90 7.35 2.03
N ARG A 68 6.70 8.11 2.78
CA ARG A 68 7.49 9.21 2.22
C ARG A 68 8.54 8.72 1.21
N LEU A 69 9.01 7.47 1.30
CA LEU A 69 9.88 6.88 0.27
C LEU A 69 9.14 6.57 -1.04
N LEU A 70 7.82 6.40 -0.98
CA LEU A 70 6.98 6.01 -2.12
C LEU A 70 6.20 7.18 -2.72
N CYS A 71 5.98 8.24 -1.94
CA CYS A 71 5.10 9.35 -2.28
C CYS A 71 5.65 10.65 -1.70
N ASP A 72 6.29 11.46 -2.54
CA ASP A 72 6.83 12.77 -2.16
C ASP A 72 5.74 13.76 -1.71
N SER A 73 4.51 13.56 -2.18
CA SER A 73 3.37 14.40 -1.84
C SER A 73 2.65 14.00 -0.55
N LEU A 74 3.21 13.09 0.25
CA LEU A 74 2.62 12.69 1.53
C LEU A 74 2.68 13.82 2.57
N LEU A 75 1.52 14.18 3.12
CA LEU A 75 1.38 15.19 4.18
C LEU A 75 1.26 14.55 5.57
N ASP A 76 0.48 13.48 5.69
CA ASP A 76 0.26 12.75 6.96
C ASP A 76 -0.02 11.27 6.66
N ALA A 77 0.40 10.39 7.56
CA ALA A 77 0.05 8.98 7.54
C ALA A 77 0.09 8.37 8.94
N ARG A 78 -0.91 7.54 9.27
CA ARG A 78 -1.05 6.94 10.60
C ARG A 78 -1.84 5.64 10.58
N VAL A 79 -1.56 4.75 11.53
CA VAL A 79 -2.45 3.64 11.88
C VAL A 79 -3.61 4.21 12.69
N LEU A 80 -4.84 4.01 12.21
CA LEU A 80 -6.06 4.34 12.94
C LEU A 80 -6.42 3.25 13.95
N SER A 81 -6.32 1.99 13.53
CA SER A 81 -6.68 0.84 14.37
C SER A 81 -5.98 -0.44 13.90
N VAL A 82 -5.81 -1.39 14.81
CA VAL A 82 -5.37 -2.76 14.50
C VAL A 82 -6.58 -3.67 14.69
N LEU A 83 -7.12 -4.17 13.57
CA LEU A 83 -8.33 -4.97 13.55
C LEU A 83 -8.08 -6.43 13.96
N ARG A 84 -6.91 -6.96 13.60
CA ARG A 84 -6.46 -8.28 14.04
C ARG A 84 -5.14 -8.12 14.78
N ARG A 85 -5.13 -8.50 16.07
CA ARG A 85 -3.88 -8.53 16.85
C ARG A 85 -2.98 -9.63 16.26
N PRO A 86 -1.73 -9.31 15.92
CA PRO A 86 -0.82 -10.29 15.36
C PRO A 86 -0.50 -11.35 16.40
N THR A 87 -0.86 -12.61 16.12
CA THR A 87 -0.31 -13.78 16.82
C THR A 87 1.14 -14.04 16.39
N ASP A 88 1.49 -13.54 15.21
CA ASP A 88 2.80 -13.54 14.58
C ASP A 88 2.94 -12.18 13.84
N PRO A 89 4.11 -11.50 13.86
CA PRO A 89 4.33 -10.25 13.14
C PRO A 89 3.82 -10.22 11.70
N TRP A 90 3.73 -11.38 11.03
CA TRP A 90 3.26 -11.48 9.66
C TRP A 90 1.74 -11.45 9.50
N ASN A 91 0.95 -11.95 10.47
CA ASN A 91 -0.53 -12.01 10.38
C ASN A 91 -1.16 -10.77 11.01
N ARG A 92 -1.24 -9.69 10.24
CA ARG A 92 -1.74 -8.40 10.73
C ARG A 92 -2.81 -7.84 9.80
N LEU A 93 -3.85 -7.28 10.40
CA LEU A 93 -4.86 -6.48 9.71
C LEU A 93 -5.00 -5.15 10.44
N SER A 94 -4.77 -4.04 9.74
CA SER A 94 -4.85 -2.69 10.32
C SER A 94 -5.49 -1.68 9.37
N LEU A 95 -6.05 -0.63 9.94
CA LEU A 95 -6.60 0.52 9.24
C LEU A 95 -5.57 1.64 9.20
N HIS A 96 -5.22 2.10 8.01
CA HIS A 96 -4.28 3.20 7.79
C HIS A 96 -5.02 4.41 7.22
N PHE A 97 -4.61 5.59 7.64
CA PHE A 97 -5.00 6.87 7.04
C PHE A 97 -3.82 7.46 6.29
N GLN A 98 -4.08 8.05 5.12
CA GLN A 98 -3.12 8.82 4.35
C GLN A 98 -3.74 10.15 3.90
N LEU A 99 -2.94 11.20 4.02
CA LEU A 99 -3.22 12.52 3.47
C LEU A 99 -2.11 12.87 2.49
N THR A 100 -2.47 13.19 1.25
CA THR A 100 -1.53 13.57 0.21
C THR A 100 -1.92 14.90 -0.42
N LYS A 101 -0.93 15.67 -0.86
CA LYS A 101 -1.13 16.88 -1.66
C LYS A 101 -1.30 16.48 -3.13
N SER A 102 -2.48 16.69 -3.70
CA SER A 102 -2.65 16.54 -5.14
C SER A 102 -2.14 17.77 -5.88
N SER A 103 -1.70 17.60 -7.13
CA SER A 103 -1.30 18.69 -8.02
C SER A 103 -2.43 19.68 -8.31
N ARG A 104 -3.70 19.30 -8.03
CA ARG A 104 -4.91 20.10 -8.26
C ARG A 104 -5.42 20.87 -7.03
N LEU A 105 -4.55 21.37 -6.16
CA LEU A 105 -4.89 22.14 -4.93
C LEU A 105 -5.73 21.39 -3.87
N ASP A 106 -6.38 20.28 -4.21
CA ASP A 106 -7.13 19.47 -3.26
C ASP A 106 -6.24 18.47 -2.52
N GLN A 107 -6.50 18.33 -1.22
CA GLN A 107 -5.91 17.27 -0.42
C GLN A 107 -6.66 15.97 -0.66
N SER A 108 -5.97 14.93 -1.10
CA SER A 108 -6.56 13.59 -1.20
C SER A 108 -6.40 12.87 0.13
N ARG A 109 -7.51 12.31 0.61
CA ARG A 109 -7.61 11.53 1.85
C ARG A 109 -8.04 10.12 1.50
N VAL A 110 -7.28 9.14 1.98
CA VAL A 110 -7.62 7.73 1.76
C VAL A 110 -7.51 6.99 3.08
N CYS A 111 -8.52 6.17 3.36
CA CYS A 111 -8.47 5.13 4.38
C CYS A 111 -8.21 3.79 3.71
N LEU A 112 -7.25 3.03 4.25
CA LEU A 112 -6.82 1.76 3.70
C LEU A 112 -6.93 0.66 4.75
N ALA A 113 -7.56 -0.46 4.39
CA ALA A 113 -7.33 -1.73 5.06
C ALA A 113 -5.98 -2.27 4.57
N VAL A 114 -5.08 -2.60 5.49
CA VAL A 114 -3.80 -3.22 5.18
C VAL A 114 -3.71 -4.57 5.87
N ALA A 115 -3.65 -5.62 5.05
CA ALA A 115 -3.42 -6.98 5.49
C ALA A 115 -2.01 -7.42 5.12
N THR A 116 -1.32 -8.10 6.03
CA THR A 116 -0.10 -8.84 5.74
C THR A 116 -0.26 -10.29 6.17
N GLU A 117 0.41 -11.19 5.46
CA GLU A 117 0.51 -12.60 5.81
C GLU A 117 1.73 -13.24 5.17
N ILE A 118 2.30 -14.26 5.81
CA ILE A 118 3.27 -15.17 5.20
C ILE A 118 2.73 -16.59 5.34
N MET A 119 2.78 -17.35 4.25
CA MET A 119 2.35 -18.74 4.22
C MET A 119 3.43 -19.63 3.59
N THR A 120 3.50 -20.86 4.07
CA THR A 120 4.34 -21.91 3.48
C THR A 120 3.43 -22.81 2.64
N GLN A 121 3.81 -23.04 1.39
CA GLN A 121 3.10 -23.91 0.47
C GLN A 121 3.45 -25.39 0.74
N PRO A 122 2.66 -26.35 0.20
CA PRO A 122 2.95 -27.78 0.35
C PRO A 122 4.31 -28.21 -0.23
N ASP A 123 4.86 -27.45 -1.18
CA ASP A 123 6.19 -27.65 -1.76
C ASP A 123 7.31 -26.94 -0.97
N GLU A 124 7.03 -26.51 0.26
CA GLU A 124 7.90 -25.77 1.16
C GLU A 124 8.29 -24.36 0.68
N SER A 125 7.75 -23.91 -0.46
CA SER A 125 7.96 -22.54 -0.92
C SER A 125 7.24 -21.54 0.00
N ILE A 126 7.85 -20.37 0.21
CA ILE A 126 7.31 -19.32 1.10
C ILE A 126 6.68 -18.23 0.23
N LEU A 127 5.48 -17.81 0.60
CA LEU A 127 4.75 -16.74 -0.05
C LEU A 127 4.34 -15.67 0.95
N GLY A 128 4.73 -14.43 0.68
CA GLY A 128 4.36 -13.25 1.46
C GLY A 128 3.35 -12.40 0.71
N TYR A 129 2.27 -12.00 1.38
CA TYR A 129 1.25 -11.11 0.85
C TYR A 129 1.16 -9.84 1.67
N CYS A 130 1.05 -8.71 0.97
CA CYS A 130 0.63 -7.45 1.54
C CYS A 130 -0.45 -6.84 0.65
N VAL A 131 -1.67 -6.75 1.16
CA VAL A 131 -2.84 -6.30 0.40
C VAL A 131 -3.38 -5.02 1.02
N TRP A 132 -3.54 -4.00 0.19
CA TRP A 132 -4.06 -2.70 0.59
C TRP A 132 -5.34 -2.46 -0.18
N ASP A 133 -6.42 -2.19 0.54
CA ASP A 133 -7.72 -1.93 -0.07
C ASP A 133 -8.31 -0.64 0.49
N SER A 134 -8.93 0.17 -0.37
CA SER A 134 -9.58 1.40 0.05
C SER A 134 -10.90 1.09 0.76
N ILE A 135 -11.11 1.69 1.92
CA ILE A 135 -12.38 1.57 2.64
C ILE A 135 -13.18 2.85 2.48
N ASP A 136 -14.35 2.73 1.86
CA ASP A 136 -15.36 3.77 1.80
C ASP A 136 -16.23 3.72 3.06
N ASP A 137 -15.69 4.18 4.18
CA ASP A 137 -16.45 4.27 5.44
C ASP A 137 -16.60 5.73 5.88
N LEU A 138 -17.85 6.19 5.85
CA LEU A 138 -18.28 7.52 6.29
C LEU A 138 -17.96 7.79 7.77
N GLU A 139 -17.98 6.77 8.64
CA GLU A 139 -17.65 6.91 10.07
C GLU A 139 -16.13 6.99 10.31
N LEU A 140 -15.34 6.20 9.58
CA LEU A 140 -13.87 6.34 9.62
C LEU A 140 -13.43 7.71 9.07
N SER A 141 -14.16 8.25 8.09
CA SER A 141 -13.94 9.61 7.59
C SER A 141 -14.17 10.67 8.68
N ARG A 142 -15.14 10.45 9.60
CA ARG A 142 -15.42 11.33 10.74
C ARG A 142 -14.37 11.22 11.83
N GLN A 143 -13.93 10.02 12.18
CA GLN A 143 -12.82 9.82 13.12
C GLN A 143 -11.50 10.41 12.60
N CYS A 144 -11.25 10.35 11.29
CA CYS A 144 -10.12 11.02 10.68
C CYS A 144 -10.20 12.56 10.74
N ARG A 145 -11.40 13.14 10.76
CA ARG A 145 -11.63 14.59 10.96
C ARG A 145 -11.47 15.00 12.43
N LEU A 146 -11.90 14.16 13.37
CA LEU A 146 -11.87 14.43 14.81
C LEU A 146 -10.45 14.34 15.38
N ASN A 147 -9.62 13.41 14.89
CA ASN A 147 -8.21 13.28 15.29
C ASN A 147 -7.28 14.28 14.58
N ARG A 148 -7.76 15.50 14.28
CA ARG A 148 -6.85 16.60 13.96
C ARG A 148 -6.03 16.88 15.22
N PRO A 149 -4.69 16.84 15.18
CA PRO A 149 -3.92 17.49 16.23
C PRO A 149 -4.37 18.95 16.26
N SER A 150 -4.74 19.44 17.44
CA SER A 150 -4.97 20.84 17.71
C SER A 150 -3.66 21.60 17.52
N SER A 151 -3.23 21.77 16.27
CA SER A 151 -2.20 22.72 15.94
C SER A 151 -2.83 24.10 16.07
N ARG A 152 -2.65 24.64 17.28
CA ARG A 152 -2.44 26.04 17.65
C ARG A 152 -2.98 27.06 16.65
N ARG A 153 -3.87 27.92 17.17
CA ARG A 153 -4.01 29.30 16.67
C ARG A 153 -2.61 29.86 16.46
N VAL A 154 -2.15 29.94 15.21
CA VAL A 154 -1.17 30.94 14.85
C VAL A 154 -1.99 32.20 14.69
N GLY A 155 -1.98 33.02 15.73
CA GLY A 155 -2.58 34.33 15.71
C GLY A 155 -2.04 35.10 14.51
N CYS A 156 -2.95 35.73 13.78
CA CYS A 156 -2.60 36.89 12.99
C CYS A 156 -2.05 37.93 13.97
N PHE A 157 -0.74 38.18 13.93
CA PHE A 157 -0.18 39.46 14.34
C PHE A 157 0.10 40.21 13.05
N ASN A 158 -0.85 41.08 12.67
CA ASN A 158 -0.50 42.26 11.91
C ASN A 158 -0.15 43.34 12.93
N GLN A 159 0.85 44.16 12.58
CA GLN A 159 1.24 45.38 13.28
C GLN A 159 0.04 46.30 13.52
#